data_AF-A0A5E4CT10-F1
#
_entry.id   AF-A0A5E4CT10-F1
#
_cell.length_a   1.000
_cell.length_b   1.000
_cell.length_c   1.000
_cell.angle_alpha   90.00
_cell.angle_beta   90.00
_cell.angle_gamma   90.00
#
_symmetry.space_group_name_H-M   'P 1'
#
loop_
_entity.id
_entity.type
_entity.pdbx_description
1 polymer ?
#
loop_
_entity_poly.entity_id
_entity_poly.type
_entity_poly.pdbx_seq_one_letter_code
_entity_poly.pdbx_strand_id
1 'polypeptide(L)'
;MFLTALLCRNRIPGRQWIGKHRRPRGVSLLAKQNMIRRLEIEAENHYWLSMPYMTAEQEYGHASVRRAQAFEAIKAANTSKFPPHRFVADQLNHLNVTKKWS
;
A
#
# COMPACT_ATOMS: atom_id res chain seq x y z
N MET A 1 15.98 32.46 -43.00
CA MET A 1 15.29 32.90 -41.76
C MET A 1 16.20 32.66 -40.57
N PHE A 2 17.07 33.62 -40.24
CA PHE A 2 18.05 33.49 -39.15
C PHE A 2 17.38 33.41 -37.77
N LEU A 3 16.25 34.10 -37.60
CA LEU A 3 15.51 34.16 -36.35
C LEU A 3 14.92 32.79 -35.94
N THR A 4 14.39 32.02 -36.89
CA THR A 4 13.78 30.70 -36.60
C THR A 4 14.82 29.64 -36.27
N ALA A 5 15.98 29.67 -36.94
CA ALA A 5 17.12 28.81 -36.62
C ALA A 5 17.69 29.13 -35.22
N LEU A 6 17.72 30.41 -34.83
CA LEU A 6 18.14 30.84 -33.49
C LEU A 6 17.16 30.36 -32.40
N LEU A 7 15.85 30.53 -32.63
CA LEU A 7 14.80 30.17 -31.66
C LEU A 7 14.61 28.65 -31.50
N CYS A 8 14.92 27.85 -32.52
CA CYS A 8 14.74 26.39 -32.49
C CYS A 8 16.01 25.59 -32.17
N ARG A 9 17.14 26.25 -31.88
CA ARG A 9 18.49 25.64 -31.83
C ARG A 9 18.65 24.48 -30.83
N ASN A 10 17.90 24.48 -29.73
CA ASN A 10 17.98 23.44 -28.68
C ASN A 10 16.68 22.64 -28.51
N ARG A 11 15.83 22.59 -29.54
CA ARG A 11 14.53 21.92 -29.46
C ARG A 11 14.68 20.40 -29.63
N ILE A 12 14.20 19.65 -28.66
CA ILE A 12 14.11 18.19 -28.75
C ILE A 12 12.83 17.85 -29.52
N PRO A 13 12.90 17.01 -30.58
CA PRO A 13 11.74 16.70 -31.39
C PRO A 13 10.74 15.82 -30.61
N GLY A 14 9.45 16.12 -30.70
CA GLY A 14 8.41 15.37 -30.01
C GLY A 14 8.44 15.50 -28.48
N ARG A 15 8.14 14.40 -27.77
CA ARG A 15 8.12 14.36 -26.29
C ARG A 15 9.51 14.00 -25.76
N GLN A 16 9.97 14.70 -24.72
CA GLN A 16 11.36 14.63 -24.23
C GLN A 16 11.82 13.24 -23.74
N TRP A 17 10.91 12.41 -23.22
CA TRP A 17 11.25 11.15 -22.53
C TRP A 17 10.80 9.88 -23.27
N ILE A 18 10.22 10.01 -24.45
CA ILE A 18 9.71 8.88 -25.25
C ILE A 18 10.03 9.07 -26.73
N GLY A 19 9.89 8.02 -27.54
CA GLY A 19 10.23 8.05 -28.97
C GLY A 19 11.72 7.87 -29.26
N LYS A 20 12.13 8.13 -30.51
CA LYS A 20 13.49 7.86 -31.04
C LYS A 20 14.54 8.85 -30.52
N HIS A 21 14.23 10.13 -30.50
CA HIS A 21 15.17 11.20 -30.14
C HIS A 21 14.76 11.82 -28.80
N ARG A 22 15.33 11.30 -27.70
CA ARG A 22 15.03 11.70 -26.32
C ARG A 22 16.09 12.66 -25.77
N ARG A 23 15.75 13.35 -24.68
CA ARG A 23 16.73 14.11 -23.91
C ARG A 23 17.70 13.15 -23.20
N PRO A 24 19.03 13.29 -23.39
CA PRO A 24 19.99 12.51 -22.63
C PRO A 24 19.91 12.87 -21.14
N ARG A 25 19.84 11.86 -20.26
CA ARG A 25 19.82 12.04 -18.81
C ARG A 25 21.12 11.49 -18.21
N GLY A 26 21.99 12.38 -17.76
CA GLY A 26 23.19 12.00 -17.02
C GLY A 26 22.87 11.51 -15.61
N VAL A 27 23.65 10.55 -15.12
CA VAL A 27 23.57 10.08 -13.74
C VAL A 27 24.45 10.98 -12.86
N SER A 28 23.84 11.66 -11.89
CA SER A 28 24.57 12.50 -10.94
C SER A 28 25.35 11.63 -9.93
N LEU A 29 26.37 12.22 -9.30
CA LEU A 29 27.13 11.55 -8.23
C LEU A 29 26.22 11.17 -7.05
N LEU A 30 25.27 12.04 -6.69
CA LEU A 30 24.30 11.75 -5.63
C LEU A 30 23.44 10.53 -5.95
N ALA A 31 23.02 10.36 -7.20
CA ALA A 31 22.25 9.19 -7.62
C ALA A 31 23.07 7.90 -7.46
N LYS A 32 24.37 7.94 -7.75
CA LYS A 32 25.28 6.80 -7.54
C LYS A 32 25.42 6.48 -6.04
N GLN A 33 25.67 7.49 -5.20
CA GLN A 33 25.79 7.31 -3.75
C GLN A 33 24.51 6.76 -3.12
N ASN A 34 23.35 7.27 -3.54
CA ASN A 34 22.06 6.75 -3.05
C ASN A 34 21.82 5.30 -3.47
N MET A 35 22.26 4.91 -4.67
CA MET A 35 22.17 3.53 -5.11
C MET A 35 23.08 2.62 -4.28
N ILE A 36 24.34 3.03 -4.04
CA ILE A 36 25.29 2.27 -3.22
C ILE A 36 24.72 2.04 -1.83
N ARG A 37 24.18 3.09 -1.17
CA ARG A 37 23.55 2.95 0.15
C ARG A 37 22.41 1.94 0.16
N ARG A 38 21.59 1.89 -0.89
CA ARG A 38 20.51 0.90 -1.00
C ARG A 38 21.04 -0.52 -1.15
N LEU A 39 22.10 -0.70 -1.94
CA LEU A 39 22.75 -1.99 -2.12
C LEU A 39 23.42 -2.47 -0.82
N GLU A 40 23.98 -1.56 -0.03
CA GLU A 40 24.52 -1.88 1.30
C GLU A 40 23.42 -2.38 2.25
N ILE A 41 22.25 -1.73 2.27
CA ILE A 41 21.09 -2.19 3.04
C ILE A 41 20.63 -3.57 2.57
N GLU A 42 20.59 -3.79 1.26
CA GLU A 42 20.19 -5.08 0.69
C GLU A 42 21.19 -6.20 1.05
N ALA A 43 22.49 -5.90 1.01
CA ALA A 43 23.53 -6.82 1.45
C ALA A 43 23.40 -7.18 2.95
N GLU A 44 23.08 -6.20 3.80
CA GLU A 44 22.81 -6.44 5.21
C GLU A 44 21.55 -7.32 5.41
N ASN A 45 20.48 -7.04 4.66
CA ASN A 45 19.26 -7.87 4.69
C ASN A 45 19.55 -9.31 4.28
N HIS A 46 20.39 -9.52 3.25
CA HIS A 46 20.79 -10.87 2.83
C HIS A 46 21.52 -11.63 3.94
N TYR A 47 22.39 -10.94 4.70
CA TYR A 47 23.05 -11.53 5.85
C TYR A 47 22.03 -12.00 6.90
N TRP A 48 21.11 -11.11 7.31
CA TRP A 48 20.13 -11.44 8.35
C TRP A 48 19.14 -12.53 7.94
N LEU A 49 18.77 -12.59 6.66
CA LEU A 49 17.84 -13.60 6.15
C LEU A 49 18.52 -14.93 5.81
N SER A 50 19.85 -15.03 5.89
CA SER A 50 20.58 -16.25 5.53
C SER A 50 20.59 -17.34 6.63
N MET A 51 20.16 -17.00 7.85
CA MET A 51 20.23 -17.88 9.03
C MET A 51 18.84 -18.15 9.61
N PRO A 52 18.05 -19.07 9.03
CA PRO A 52 16.72 -19.38 9.52
C PRO A 52 16.78 -20.11 10.88
N TYR A 53 15.80 -19.84 11.75
CA TYR A 53 15.70 -20.48 13.06
C TYR A 53 15.14 -21.91 13.02
N MET A 54 14.17 -22.17 12.13
CA MET A 54 13.57 -23.49 11.91
C MET A 54 13.80 -23.94 10.47
N THR A 55 13.92 -25.25 10.25
CA THR A 55 13.89 -25.83 8.90
C THR A 55 12.46 -25.86 8.37
N ALA A 56 12.31 -25.99 7.04
CA ALA A 56 10.98 -26.04 6.41
C ALA A 56 10.13 -27.21 6.92
N GLU A 57 10.75 -28.34 7.25
CA GLU A 57 10.07 -29.51 7.82
C GLU A 57 9.54 -29.24 9.23
N GLN A 58 10.30 -28.49 10.05
CA GLN A 58 9.87 -28.10 11.40
C GLN A 58 8.75 -27.05 11.38
N GLU A 59 8.78 -26.14 10.40
CA GLU A 59 7.73 -25.13 10.25
C GLU A 59 6.41 -25.74 9.75
N TYR A 60 6.47 -26.89 9.07
CA TYR A 60 5.30 -27.49 8.44
C TYR A 60 4.18 -27.78 9.46
N GLY A 61 3.03 -27.13 9.25
CA GLY A 61 1.81 -27.36 10.03
C GLY A 61 1.75 -26.67 11.41
N HIS A 62 2.84 -26.06 11.91
CA HIS A 62 2.89 -25.53 13.29
C HIS A 62 1.80 -24.48 13.62
N ALA A 63 1.39 -23.68 12.64
CA ALA A 63 0.38 -22.61 12.79
C ALA A 63 -0.95 -22.90 12.07
N SER A 64 -1.18 -24.11 11.59
CA SER A 64 -2.35 -24.48 10.78
C SER A 64 -3.68 -24.26 11.54
N VAL A 65 -3.77 -24.74 12.78
CA VAL A 65 -4.96 -24.61 13.65
C VAL A 65 -5.32 -23.15 13.87
N ARG A 66 -4.33 -22.31 14.21
CA ARG A 66 -4.54 -20.86 14.42
C ARG A 66 -5.07 -20.17 13.16
N ARG A 67 -4.55 -20.53 11.99
CA ARG A 67 -5.00 -19.96 10.71
C ARG A 67 -6.44 -20.39 10.38
N ALA A 68 -6.80 -21.64 10.65
CA ALA A 68 -8.15 -22.13 10.46
C ALA A 68 -9.15 -21.41 11.38
N GLN A 69 -8.85 -21.29 12.68
CA GLN A 69 -9.68 -20.57 13.65
C GLN A 69 -9.86 -19.09 13.28
N ALA A 70 -8.77 -18.41 12.87
CA ALA A 70 -8.86 -17.02 12.42
C ALA A 70 -9.77 -16.87 11.19
N PHE A 71 -9.71 -17.83 10.27
CA PHE A 71 -10.58 -17.84 9.09
C PHE A 71 -12.04 -18.14 9.43
N GLU A 72 -12.30 -19.09 10.34
CA GLU A 72 -13.64 -19.40 10.83
C GLU A 72 -14.28 -18.20 11.54
N ALA A 73 -13.51 -17.45 12.34
CA ALA A 73 -13.96 -16.23 12.98
C ALA A 73 -14.35 -15.16 11.96
N ILE A 74 -13.55 -14.98 10.89
CA ILE A 74 -13.89 -14.07 9.78
C ILE A 74 -15.17 -14.53 9.09
N LYS A 75 -15.33 -15.83 8.84
CA LYS A 75 -16.54 -16.39 8.22
C LYS A 75 -17.76 -16.13 9.09
N ALA A 76 -17.67 -16.36 10.40
CA ALA A 76 -18.74 -16.11 11.36
C ALA A 76 -19.12 -14.62 11.43
N ALA A 77 -18.13 -13.72 11.42
CA ALA A 77 -18.37 -12.28 11.38
C ALA A 77 -19.07 -11.85 10.08
N ASN A 78 -18.70 -12.43 8.94
CA ASN A 78 -19.33 -12.15 7.67
C ASN A 78 -20.76 -12.68 7.58
N THR A 79 -21.04 -13.88 8.12
CA THR A 79 -22.39 -14.45 8.13
C THR A 79 -23.32 -13.81 9.16
N SER A 80 -22.77 -13.23 10.23
CA SER A 80 -23.54 -12.50 11.25
C SER A 80 -23.85 -11.05 10.88
N LYS A 81 -23.43 -10.59 9.69
CA LYS A 81 -23.77 -9.26 9.20
C LYS A 81 -25.26 -9.18 8.88
N PHE A 82 -26.04 -8.68 9.84
CA PHE A 82 -27.48 -8.50 9.75
C PHE A 82 -27.89 -7.11 10.25
N PRO A 83 -28.95 -6.48 9.73
CA PRO A 83 -29.47 -5.23 10.28
C PRO A 83 -29.78 -5.36 11.79
N PRO A 84 -29.57 -4.30 12.58
CA PRO A 84 -29.83 -4.34 14.02
C PRO A 84 -31.32 -4.51 14.30
N HIS A 85 -31.62 -5.07 15.47
CA HIS A 85 -32.99 -5.14 15.98
C HIS A 85 -33.56 -3.73 16.19
N ARG A 86 -34.86 -3.56 15.93
CA ARG A 86 -35.59 -2.31 16.18
C ARG A 86 -36.59 -2.56 17.30
N PHE A 87 -36.49 -1.80 18.39
CA PHE A 87 -37.37 -1.97 19.54
C PHE A 87 -38.48 -0.92 19.56
N VAL A 88 -39.69 -1.34 19.91
CA VAL A 88 -40.85 -0.43 20.03
C VAL A 88 -40.63 0.62 21.13
N ALA A 89 -39.85 0.29 22.16
CA ALA A 89 -39.47 1.20 23.22
C ALA A 89 -38.78 2.47 22.68
N ASP A 90 -37.91 2.34 21.67
CA ASP A 90 -37.21 3.47 21.06
C ASP A 90 -38.21 4.44 20.39
N GLN A 91 -39.25 3.89 19.77
CA GLN A 91 -40.31 4.68 19.14
C GLN A 91 -41.23 5.34 20.17
N LEU A 92 -41.60 4.64 21.24
CA LEU A 92 -42.46 5.17 22.31
C LEU A 92 -41.76 6.23 23.16
N ASN A 93 -40.45 6.06 23.40
CA ASN A 93 -39.65 7.06 24.09
C ASN A 93 -39.64 8.40 23.36
N HIS A 94 -39.76 8.40 22.02
CA HIS A 94 -39.89 9.62 21.25
C HIS A 94 -41.20 10.39 21.55
N LEU A 95 -42.21 9.79 22.17
CA LEU A 95 -43.40 10.55 22.59
C LEU A 95 -43.13 11.46 23.80
N ASN A 96 -42.03 11.24 24.53
CA ASN A 96 -41.68 12.05 25.70
C ASN A 96 -41.11 13.44 25.35
N VAL A 97 -40.85 13.78 24.08
CA VAL A 97 -40.31 15.12 23.73
C VAL A 97 -41.27 16.26 24.11
N THR A 98 -42.57 15.98 24.19
CA THR A 98 -43.58 16.97 24.56
C THR A 98 -43.99 16.88 26.05
N LYS A 99 -43.27 16.10 26.86
CA LYS A 99 -43.56 15.93 28.28
C LYS A 99 -43.36 17.25 29.03
N LYS A 100 -44.37 17.69 29.77
CA LYS A 100 -44.35 18.91 30.59
C LYS A 100 -44.39 18.56 32.08
N TRP A 101 -43.88 19.45 32.92
CA TRP A 101 -44.05 19.38 34.37
C TRP A 101 -45.38 20.03 34.78
N SER A 102 -45.94 19.58 35.92
CA SER A 102 -47.14 20.14 36.55
C SER A 102 -46.81 21.36 37.40
#